data_AF-A0A0S8GFS7-F1
#
_entry.id   AF-A0A0S8GFS7-F1
#
_cell.length_a   1.000
_cell.length_b   1.000
_cell.length_c   1.000
_cell.angle_alpha   90.00
_cell.angle_beta   90.00
_cell.angle_gamma   90.00
#
_symmetry.space_group_name_H-M   'P 1'
#
loop_
_entity.id
_entity.type
_entity.pdbx_description
1 polymer ?
#
loop_
_entity_poly.entity_id
_entity_poly.type
_entity_poly.pdbx_seq_one_letter_code
_entity_poly.pdbx_strand_id
1 'polypeptide(L)' 'MKVKLKTRSASAEGNFAPGTILDLPAHEAKALIAADAAVPVDVDAARPIETATLEPAPETTAELRRRRKSRPRPKESD' A
#
# COMPACT_ATOMS: atom_id res chain seq x y z
N MET A 1 18.15 1.21 -6.02
CA MET A 1 17.05 2.20 -5.84
C MET A 1 17.11 3.12 -7.05
N LYS A 2 15.97 3.36 -7.72
CA LYS A 2 15.98 4.23 -8.90
C LYS A 2 15.80 5.69 -8.51
N VAL A 3 16.63 6.55 -9.07
CA VAL A 3 16.54 8.00 -8.92
C VAL A 3 16.63 8.67 -10.28
N LYS A 4 15.90 9.78 -10.46
CA LYS A 4 15.97 10.62 -11.66
C LYS A 4 16.81 11.85 -11.35
N LEU A 5 17.87 12.05 -12.10
CA LEU A 5 18.73 13.21 -11.93
C LEU A 5 18.01 14.50 -12.32
N LYS A 6 18.12 15.53 -11.49
CA LYS A 6 17.67 16.90 -11.82
C LYS A 6 18.76 17.67 -12.55
N THR A 7 20.01 17.41 -12.19
CA THR A 7 21.20 18.07 -12.73
C THR A 7 22.11 17.07 -13.45
N ARG A 8 23.10 17.57 -14.19
CA ARG A 8 24.13 16.72 -14.76
C ARG A 8 24.98 16.15 -13.62
N SER A 9 25.19 14.84 -13.60
CA SER A 9 25.98 14.17 -12.56
C SER A 9 27.13 13.38 -13.18
N ALA A 10 28.30 13.42 -12.56
CA ALA A 10 29.47 12.65 -12.95
C ALA A 10 29.61 11.46 -11.99
N SER A 11 29.69 10.25 -12.52
CA SER A 11 29.93 9.03 -11.75
C SER A 11 31.15 8.29 -12.31
N ALA A 12 31.55 7.21 -11.64
CA ALA A 12 32.64 6.33 -12.08
C ALA A 12 32.41 5.76 -13.50
N GLU A 13 31.16 5.57 -13.89
CA GLU A 13 30.79 5.05 -15.22
C GLU A 13 30.70 6.14 -16.31
N GLY A 14 30.76 7.41 -15.93
CA GLY A 14 30.73 8.55 -16.87
C GLY A 14 29.77 9.66 -16.47
N ASN A 15 29.47 10.53 -17.44
CA ASN A 15 28.62 11.70 -17.24
C ASN A 15 27.18 11.40 -17.63
N PHE A 16 26.26 11.61 -16.69
CA PHE A 16 24.83 11.45 -16.89
C PHE A 16 24.13 12.78 -17.09
N ALA A 17 23.28 12.85 -18.12
CA ALA A 17 22.48 14.03 -18.41
C ALA A 17 21.37 14.22 -17.36
N PRO A 18 20.91 15.46 -17.13
CA PRO A 18 19.70 15.69 -16.33
C PRO A 18 18.51 14.94 -16.94
N GLY A 19 17.65 14.40 -16.09
CA GLY A 19 16.51 13.56 -16.47
C GLY A 19 16.82 12.07 -16.61
N THR A 20 18.10 11.68 -16.59
CA THR A 20 18.51 10.27 -16.63
C THR A 20 18.06 9.55 -15.37
N ILE A 21 17.51 8.34 -15.54
CA ILE A 21 17.15 7.46 -14.43
C ILE A 21 18.30 6.49 -14.20
N LEU A 22 18.85 6.49 -12.99
CA LEU A 22 19.92 5.60 -12.57
C LEU A 22 19.43 4.68 -11.48
N ASP A 23 19.87 3.42 -11.51
CA ASP A 23 19.70 2.49 -10.40
C ASP A 23 20.97 2.50 -9.54
N LEU A 24 20.88 3.17 -8.39
CA LEU A 24 22.01 3.39 -7.50
C LEU A 24 21.79 2.70 -6.15
N PRO A 25 22.88 2.39 -5.41
CA PRO A 25 22.80 1.95 -4.02
C PRO A 25 22.03 2.97 -3.17
N ALA A 26 21.31 2.49 -2.15
CA ALA A 26 20.44 3.34 -1.33
C ALA A 26 21.20 4.49 -0.62
N HIS A 27 22.46 4.29 -0.26
CA HIS A 27 23.26 5.32 0.40
C HIS A 27 23.66 6.46 -0.56
N GLU A 28 24.06 6.12 -1.80
CA GLU A 28 24.36 7.10 -2.85
C GLU A 28 23.10 7.84 -3.33
N ALA A 29 22.01 7.10 -3.54
CA ALA A 29 20.72 7.67 -3.90
C ALA A 29 20.25 8.70 -2.84
N LYS A 30 20.36 8.35 -1.55
CA LYS A 30 20.03 9.26 -0.44
C LYS A 30 20.90 10.51 -0.43
N ALA A 31 22.21 10.38 -0.69
CA ALA A 31 23.11 11.52 -0.76
C ALA A 31 22.73 12.49 -1.89
N LEU A 32 22.38 11.96 -3.08
CA LEU A 32 21.94 12.79 -4.21
C LEU A 32 20.59 13.46 -3.97
N ILE A 33 19.66 12.78 -3.31
CA ILE A 33 18.36 13.36 -2.94
C ILE A 33 18.54 14.45 -1.87
N ALA A 34 19.39 14.22 -0.86
CA ALA A 34 19.68 15.20 0.18
C ALA A 34 20.37 16.46 -0.37
N ALA A 35 21.17 16.32 -1.42
CA ALA A 35 21.79 17.43 -2.15
C ALA A 35 20.87 18.11 -3.19
N ASP A 36 19.59 17.73 -3.23
CA ASP A 36 18.60 18.13 -4.25
C ASP A 36 19.03 17.91 -5.72
N ALA A 37 20.01 17.03 -5.95
CA ALA A 37 20.54 16.72 -7.27
C ALA A 37 19.72 15.64 -8.01
N ALA A 38 18.91 14.86 -7.28
CA ALA A 38 18.07 13.80 -7.83
C ALA A 38 16.74 13.67 -7.09
N VAL A 39 15.74 13.06 -7.74
CA VAL A 39 14.47 12.69 -7.12
C VAL A 39 14.31 11.17 -7.10
N PRO A 40 13.78 10.58 -6.02
CA PRO A 40 13.46 9.17 -6.00
C PRO A 40 12.42 8.85 -7.07
N VAL A 41 12.67 7.79 -7.84
CA VAL A 41 11.69 7.21 -8.76
C VAL A 41 11.11 6.01 -8.05
N ASP A 42 9.91 6.19 -7.48
CA ASP A 42 9.15 5.08 -6.92
C ASP A 42 8.70 4.16 -8.06
N VAL A 43 9.42 3.05 -8.24
CA VAL A 43 8.96 1.92 -9.06
C VAL A 43 8.01 1.03 -8.25
N ASP A 44 7.88 1.29 -6.95
CA ASP A 44 7.11 0.54 -5.95
C ASP A 44 5.72 1.16 -5.68
N ALA A 45 5.10 1.75 -6.70
CA ALA A 45 3.65 1.98 -6.71
C ALA A 45 2.85 0.67 -6.90
N ALA A 46 3.51 -0.48 -6.84
CA ALA A 46 2.91 -1.78 -6.61
C ALA A 46 3.16 -2.22 -5.17
N ARG A 47 2.84 -1.38 -4.19
CA ARG A 47 2.35 -1.95 -2.93
C ARG A 47 1.18 -2.85 -3.36
N PRO A 48 1.22 -4.19 -3.18
CA PRO A 48 -0.04 -4.89 -3.13
C PRO A 48 -0.85 -4.11 -2.11
N ILE A 49 -2.08 -3.74 -2.47
CA ILE A 49 -3.04 -3.30 -1.48
C ILE A 49 -2.97 -4.41 -0.43
N GLU A 50 -2.36 -4.15 0.72
CA GLU A 50 -2.64 -4.94 1.90
C GLU A 50 -4.11 -4.66 2.10
N THR A 51 -4.93 -5.47 1.43
CA THR A 51 -6.28 -5.75 1.80
C THR A 51 -6.14 -6.35 3.19
N ALA A 52 -5.94 -5.48 4.18
CA ALA A 52 -6.55 -5.67 5.48
C ALA A 52 -8.02 -5.91 5.14
N THR A 53 -8.31 -7.20 5.02
CA THR A 53 -9.60 -7.84 5.11
C THR A 53 -10.61 -6.86 5.66
N LEU A 54 -11.64 -6.56 4.87
CA LEU A 54 -12.91 -6.13 5.43
C LEU A 54 -13.17 -7.05 6.62
N GLU A 55 -13.09 -6.54 7.85
CA GLU A 55 -13.85 -7.15 8.92
C GLU A 55 -15.30 -7.11 8.41
N PRO A 56 -15.98 -8.25 8.21
CA PRO A 56 -17.41 -8.20 8.04
C PRO A 56 -17.94 -7.55 9.32
N ALA A 57 -18.65 -6.43 9.17
CA ALA A 57 -19.33 -5.75 10.26
C ALA A 57 -19.96 -6.81 11.17
N PRO A 58 -19.74 -6.78 12.51
CA PRO A 58 -20.35 -7.76 13.38
C PRO A 58 -21.85 -7.68 13.17
N GLU A 59 -22.43 -8.76 12.64
CA GLU A 59 -23.86 -8.89 12.44
C GLU A 59 -24.55 -8.45 13.72
N THR A 60 -25.22 -7.30 13.62
CA THR A 60 -25.88 -6.69 14.75
C THR A 60 -26.80 -7.73 15.38
N THR A 61 -26.67 -7.92 16.68
CA THR A 61 -27.41 -8.80 17.58
C THR A 61 -28.96 -8.72 17.48
N ALA A 62 -29.49 -7.85 16.61
CA ALA A 62 -30.91 -7.73 16.28
C ALA A 62 -31.47 -8.95 15.54
N GLU A 63 -30.69 -9.62 14.69
CA GLU A 63 -31.11 -10.81 13.93
C GLU A 63 -31.51 -11.96 14.87
N LEU A 64 -30.75 -12.15 15.97
CA LEU A 64 -30.98 -13.23 16.93
C LEU A 64 -32.30 -13.07 17.72
N ARG A 65 -32.77 -11.83 17.90
CA ARG A 65 -33.96 -11.54 18.73
C ARG A 65 -35.27 -11.77 17.98
N ARG A 66 -35.27 -11.75 16.65
CA ARG A 66 -36.47 -12.02 15.83
C ARG A 66 -36.85 -13.50 15.80
N ARG A 67 -35.87 -14.41 15.80
CA ARG A 67 -36.13 -15.87 15.78
C ARG A 67 -36.83 -16.42 17.03
N ARG A 68 -36.86 -15.69 18.14
CA ARG A 68 -37.50 -16.15 19.39
C ARG A 68 -38.98 -15.76 19.54
N LYS A 69 -39.53 -14.93 18.64
CA LYS A 69 -40.96 -14.56 18.69
C LYS A 69 -41.87 -15.40 17.78
N SER A 70 -41.31 -16.21 16.89
CA SER A 70 -42.09 -16.94 15.89
C SER A 70 -42.12 -18.46 16.12
N ARG A 71 -42.03 -18.92 17.37
CA ARG A 71 -42.29 -20.34 17.68
C ARG A 71 -43.75 -20.46 18.17
N PRO A 72 -44.71 -20.82 17.31
CA PRO A 72 -46.00 -21.30 17.80
C PRO A 72 -45.71 -22.59 18.59
N ARG A 73 -46.23 -22.66 19.83
CA ARG A 73 -46.22 -23.90 20.60
C ARG A 73 -47.06 -24.93 19.84
N PRO A 74 -46.61 -26.17 19.62
CA PRO A 74 -47.54 -27.22 19.29
C PRO A 74 -48.41 -27.42 20.53
N LYS A 75 -49.71 -27.12 20.40
CA LYS A 75 -50.68 -27.59 21.38
C LYS A 75 -50.88 -29.07 21.11
N GLU A 76 -50.40 -29.88 22.03
CA GLU A 76 -50.84 -31.24 22.27
C GLU A 76 -52.27 -31.16 22.83
N SER A 77 -53.24 -31.82 22.19
CA SER A 77 -54.57 -32.09 22.75
C SER A 77 -55.22 -33.24 21.97
N ASP A 78 -55.35 -34.37 22.70
CA ASP A 78 -56.28 -35.51 22.58
C ASP A 78 -56.43 -36.26 21.25
#